data_AF-A0A7G8VFX5-F1
#
_entry.id   AF-A0A7G8VFX5-F1
#
_cell.length_a   1.000
_cell.length_b   1.000
_cell.length_c   1.000
_cell.angle_alpha   90.00
_cell.angle_beta   90.00
_cell.angle_gamma   90.00
#
_symmetry.space_group_name_H-M   'P 1'
#
loop_
_entity.id
_entity.type
_entity.pdbx_description
1 polymer ?
#
loop_
_entity_poly.entity_id
_entity_poly.type
_entity_poly.pdbx_seq_one_letter_code
_entity_poly.pdbx_strand_id
1 'polypeptide(L)'
;MTKEIANFPQESCAHLLEVLHVLGWEFQNPSDSRITGWSNLGEEMTLESPEHARQVLEASVGHGVQLWEAPCQDLFISCNEYPRIHFDGFTAKESSSLQAALREHGLTLEMSWDY
;
A
#
# COMPACT_ATOMS: atom_id res chain seq x y z
N MET A 1 -3.15 -6.39 17.10
CA MET A 1 -2.00 -5.65 16.53
C MET A 1 -2.57 -4.36 15.98
N THR A 2 -2.06 -3.20 16.40
CA THR A 2 -2.52 -1.90 15.92
C THR A 2 -2.07 -1.75 14.47
N LYS A 3 -3.01 -1.58 13.53
CA LYS A 3 -2.67 -1.30 12.13
C LYS A 3 -2.25 0.17 12.06
N GLU A 4 -0.98 0.44 11.77
CA GLU A 4 -0.53 1.80 11.52
C GLU A 4 -1.10 2.27 10.19
N ILE A 5 -1.56 3.53 10.14
CA ILE A 5 -2.13 4.13 8.94
C ILE A 5 -1.36 5.42 8.64
N ALA A 6 -0.86 5.52 7.42
CA ALA A 6 -0.28 6.75 6.89
C ALA A 6 -1.17 7.31 5.80
N ASN A 7 -1.61 8.56 5.96
CA ASN A 7 -2.33 9.30 4.93
C ASN A 7 -1.34 10.10 4.07
N PHE A 8 -1.65 10.28 2.80
CA PHE A 8 -0.80 11.04 1.88
C PHE A 8 -1.64 11.82 0.85
N PRO A 9 -1.10 12.90 0.27
CA PRO A 9 -1.81 13.66 -0.77
C PRO A 9 -2.02 12.82 -2.04
N GLN A 10 -3.16 12.96 -2.72
CA GLN A 10 -3.51 12.13 -3.87
C GLN A 10 -2.49 12.23 -5.02
N GLU A 11 -1.93 13.43 -5.23
CA GLU A 11 -0.88 13.70 -6.21
C GLU A 11 0.40 12.90 -5.95
N SER A 12 0.59 12.39 -4.74
CA SER A 12 1.76 11.60 -4.35
C SER A 12 1.59 10.11 -4.65
N CYS A 13 0.43 9.63 -5.12
CA CYS A 13 0.23 8.20 -5.35
C CYS A 13 1.19 7.62 -6.40
N ALA A 14 1.34 8.27 -7.56
CA ALA A 14 2.24 7.76 -8.60
C ALA A 14 3.68 7.68 -8.08
N HIS A 15 4.13 8.74 -7.40
CA HIS A 15 5.44 8.81 -6.76
C HIS A 15 5.61 7.75 -5.66
N LEU A 16 4.57 7.48 -4.87
CA LEU A 16 4.57 6.43 -3.85
C LEU A 16 4.83 5.06 -4.47
N LEU A 17 4.13 4.71 -5.55
CA LEU A 17 4.29 3.43 -6.23
C LEU A 17 5.69 3.29 -6.85
N GLU A 18 6.24 4.38 -7.40
CA GLU A 18 7.61 4.40 -7.91
C GLU A 18 8.63 4.15 -6.79
N VAL A 19 8.49 4.83 -5.65
CA VAL A 19 9.38 4.66 -4.49
C VAL A 19 9.28 3.25 -3.93
N LEU A 20 8.08 2.73 -3.73
CA LEU A 20 7.89 1.36 -3.24
C LEU A 20 8.50 0.33 -4.17
N HIS A 21 8.35 0.50 -5.49
CA HIS A 21 9.00 -0.38 -6.46
C HIS A 21 10.53 -0.32 -6.36
N VAL A 22 11.12 0.87 -6.20
CA VAL A 22 12.58 1.03 -5.95
C VAL A 22 13.02 0.35 -4.66
N LEU A 23 12.15 0.34 -3.64
CA LEU A 23 12.38 -0.35 -2.37
C LEU A 23 12.13 -1.88 -2.44
N GLY A 24 11.78 -2.41 -3.61
CA GLY A 24 11.62 -3.86 -3.83
C GLY A 24 10.23 -4.41 -3.52
N TRP A 25 9.21 -3.55 -3.45
CA TRP A 25 7.83 -3.97 -3.22
C TRP A 25 7.17 -4.48 -4.50
N GLU A 26 6.45 -5.59 -4.36
CA GLU A 26 5.83 -6.30 -5.47
C GLU A 26 4.32 -6.45 -5.28
N PHE A 27 3.54 -6.44 -6.37
CA PHE A 27 2.10 -6.71 -6.30
C PHE A 27 1.78 -8.18 -5.99
N GLN A 28 2.73 -9.07 -6.26
CA GLN A 28 2.55 -10.50 -6.17
C GLN A 28 3.04 -11.01 -4.82
N ASN A 29 2.19 -11.76 -4.13
CA ASN A 29 2.58 -12.43 -2.90
C ASN A 29 3.68 -13.47 -3.20
N PRO A 30 4.83 -13.40 -2.53
CA PRO A 30 5.97 -14.30 -2.79
C PRO A 30 5.70 -15.76 -2.41
N SER A 31 4.68 -16.06 -1.59
CA SER A 31 4.35 -17.42 -1.15
C SER A 31 3.48 -18.18 -2.13
N ASP A 32 2.46 -17.53 -2.69
CA ASP A 32 1.40 -18.19 -3.47
C ASP A 32 1.14 -17.54 -4.83
N SER A 33 1.92 -16.52 -5.18
CA SER A 33 1.84 -15.80 -6.45
C SER A 33 0.51 -15.07 -6.68
N ARG A 34 -0.35 -14.93 -5.66
CA ARG A 34 -1.60 -14.17 -5.78
C ARG A 34 -1.34 -12.67 -5.80
N ILE A 35 -2.21 -11.96 -6.50
CA ILE A 35 -2.30 -10.51 -6.46
C ILE A 35 -3.67 -10.19 -5.88
N THR A 36 -3.70 -9.38 -4.84
CA THR A 36 -4.92 -9.12 -4.05
C THR A 36 -5.23 -7.63 -4.04
N GLY A 37 -6.52 -7.33 -4.10
CA GLY A 37 -7.05 -6.00 -3.88
C GLY A 37 -8.36 -6.06 -3.13
N TRP A 38 -9.01 -4.92 -2.98
CA TRP A 38 -10.32 -4.83 -2.36
C TRP A 38 -11.24 -3.86 -3.10
N SER A 39 -12.53 -4.17 -3.05
CA SER A 39 -13.59 -3.30 -3.53
C SER A 39 -13.81 -2.10 -2.58
N ASN A 40 -14.61 -1.15 -3.05
CA ASN A 40 -15.13 -0.05 -2.23
C ASN A 40 -16.00 -0.47 -1.04
N LEU A 41 -16.41 -1.75 -0.99
CA LEU A 41 -17.13 -2.34 0.15
C LEU A 41 -16.21 -3.11 1.10
N GLY A 42 -14.90 -3.13 0.83
CA GLY A 42 -13.92 -3.87 1.61
C GLY A 42 -13.89 -5.37 1.31
N GLU A 43 -14.48 -5.82 0.19
CA GLU A 43 -14.44 -7.21 -0.23
C GLU A 43 -13.11 -7.52 -0.90
N GLU A 44 -12.44 -8.58 -0.46
CA GLU A 44 -11.21 -9.07 -1.10
C GLU A 44 -11.51 -9.54 -2.53
N MET A 45 -10.67 -9.12 -3.48
CA MET A 45 -10.69 -9.58 -4.86
C MET A 45 -9.29 -10.06 -5.27
N THR A 46 -9.26 -11.10 -6.11
CA THR A 46 -8.01 -11.52 -6.76
C THR A 46 -7.89 -10.79 -8.08
N LEU A 47 -6.71 -10.21 -8.32
CA LEU A 47 -6.39 -9.46 -9.53
C LEU A 47 -5.56 -10.32 -10.47
N GLU A 48 -5.78 -10.15 -11.76
CA GLU A 48 -5.20 -11.04 -12.78
C GLU A 48 -3.73 -10.72 -13.09
N SER A 49 -3.31 -9.48 -12.89
CA SER A 49 -1.94 -9.04 -13.17
C SER A 49 -1.56 -7.76 -12.41
N PRO A 50 -0.26 -7.41 -12.32
CA PRO A 50 0.20 -6.13 -11.76
C PRO A 50 -0.36 -4.91 -12.50
N GLU A 51 -0.57 -5.01 -13.81
CA GLU A 51 -1.19 -3.94 -14.61
C GLU A 51 -2.64 -3.73 -14.21
N HIS A 52 -3.39 -4.81 -13.97
CA HIS A 52 -4.75 -4.72 -13.42
C HIS A 52 -4.73 -4.09 -12.02
N ALA A 53 -3.76 -4.43 -11.17
CA ALA A 53 -3.62 -3.78 -9.86
C ALA A 53 -3.36 -2.27 -9.95
N ARG A 54 -2.53 -1.83 -10.89
CA ARG A 54 -2.34 -0.40 -11.17
C ARG A 54 -3.64 0.27 -11.63
N GLN A 55 -4.38 -0.36 -12.54
CA GLN A 55 -5.67 0.16 -13.00
C GLN A 55 -6.69 0.29 -11.85
N VAL A 56 -6.69 -0.66 -10.91
CA VAL A 56 -7.54 -0.62 -9.71
C VAL A 56 -7.16 0.56 -8.80
N LEU A 57 -5.87 0.86 -8.64
CA LEU A 57 -5.43 2.04 -7.87
C LEU A 57 -5.77 3.37 -8.55
N GLU A 58 -5.71 3.43 -9.87
CA GLU A 58 -6.05 4.61 -10.66
C GLU A 58 -7.57 4.88 -10.72
N ALA A 59 -8.38 3.83 -10.59
CA ALA A 59 -9.83 3.93 -10.50
C ALA A 59 -10.21 4.71 -9.23
N SER A 60 -10.60 5.97 -9.41
CA SER A 60 -10.59 7.00 -8.36
C SER A 60 -11.61 6.84 -7.22
N VAL A 61 -12.29 5.70 -7.06
CA VAL A 61 -13.25 5.50 -5.95
C VAL A 61 -13.16 4.11 -5.33
N GLY A 62 -12.74 4.09 -4.06
CA GLY A 62 -12.99 3.05 -3.06
C GLY A 62 -12.17 1.76 -3.16
N HIS A 63 -11.41 1.56 -4.23
CA HIS A 63 -10.58 0.36 -4.36
C HIS A 63 -9.19 0.56 -3.76
N GLY A 64 -8.50 -0.54 -3.51
CA GLY A 64 -7.07 -0.55 -3.23
C GLY A 64 -6.46 -1.93 -3.44
N VAL A 65 -5.13 -2.01 -3.27
CA VAL A 65 -4.33 -3.19 -3.62
C VAL A 65 -3.25 -3.47 -2.58
N GLN A 66 -2.91 -4.75 -2.45
CA GLN A 66 -1.81 -5.19 -1.59
C GLN A 66 -0.48 -5.15 -2.37
N LEU A 67 0.55 -4.59 -1.74
CA LEU A 67 1.94 -4.77 -2.15
C LEU A 67 2.66 -5.56 -1.06
N TRP A 68 3.63 -6.39 -1.45
CA TRP A 68 4.34 -7.31 -0.59
C TRP A 68 5.84 -7.00 -0.60
N GLU A 69 6.44 -7.01 0.58
CA GLU A 69 7.90 -7.05 0.77
C GLU A 69 8.36 -8.49 1.03
N ALA A 70 7.56 -9.23 1.81
CA ALA A 70 7.84 -10.61 2.20
C ALA A 70 6.52 -11.38 2.42
N PRO A 71 6.54 -12.72 2.55
CA PRO A 71 5.35 -13.56 2.77
C PRO A 71 4.35 -13.09 3.83
N CYS A 72 4.84 -12.42 4.87
CA CYS A 72 4.04 -11.96 6.00
C CYS A 72 4.11 -10.45 6.19
N GLN A 73 4.58 -9.69 5.21
CA GLN A 73 4.76 -8.24 5.28
C GLN A 73 4.19 -7.60 4.02
N ASP A 74 3.05 -6.92 4.18
CA ASP A 74 2.33 -6.27 3.11
C ASP A 74 1.85 -4.85 3.48
N LEU A 75 1.62 -4.07 2.44
CA LEU A 75 0.97 -2.77 2.51
C LEU A 75 -0.39 -2.85 1.84
N PHE A 76 -1.40 -2.37 2.54
CA PHE A 76 -2.68 -2.06 1.90
C PHE A 76 -2.63 -0.62 1.42
N ILE A 77 -2.56 -0.41 0.10
CA ILE A 77 -2.51 0.91 -0.53
C ILE A 77 -3.84 1.25 -1.18
N SER A 78 -4.32 2.46 -0.90
CA SER A 78 -5.46 3.09 -1.57
C SER A 78 -5.03 4.46 -2.07
N CYS A 79 -5.31 4.76 -3.35
CA CYS A 79 -4.95 6.02 -4.02
C CYS A 79 -6.16 6.84 -4.50
N ASN A 80 -7.32 6.62 -3.87
CA ASN A 80 -8.58 7.32 -4.20
C ASN A 80 -8.72 8.66 -3.43
N GLU A 81 -9.94 9.14 -3.22
CA GLU A 81 -10.26 10.39 -2.50
C GLU A 81 -9.59 10.50 -1.11
N TYR A 82 -9.32 9.38 -0.44
CA TYR A 82 -8.62 9.34 0.84
C TYR A 82 -7.41 8.40 0.77
N PRO A 83 -6.29 8.86 0.17
CA PRO A 83 -5.13 8.02 -0.04
C PRO A 83 -4.48 7.63 1.29
N ARG A 84 -4.24 6.33 1.42
CA ARG A 84 -3.73 5.75 2.67
C ARG A 84 -2.90 4.50 2.42
N ILE A 85 -1.99 4.24 3.35
CA ILE A 85 -1.18 3.04 3.44
C ILE A 85 -1.44 2.42 4.80
N HIS A 86 -1.80 1.14 4.83
CA HIS A 86 -1.81 0.36 6.07
C HIS A 86 -0.64 -0.61 6.07
N PHE A 87 0.05 -0.70 7.20
CA PHE A 87 1.20 -1.58 7.38
C PHE A 87 0.74 -2.83 8.13
N ASP A 88 0.87 -4.01 7.54
CA ASP A 88 0.48 -5.28 8.17
C ASP A 88 1.65 -6.28 8.19
N GLY A 89 1.76 -6.98 9.33
CA GLY A 89 2.92 -7.83 9.63
C GLY A 89 4.21 -7.10 10.00
N PHE A 90 4.18 -5.76 10.14
CA PHE A 90 5.32 -4.94 10.54
C PHE A 90 5.43 -4.79 12.06
N THR A 91 6.66 -4.84 12.58
CA THR A 91 6.97 -4.27 13.90
C THR A 91 7.00 -2.74 13.82
N ALA A 92 6.78 -2.05 14.95
CA ALA A 92 6.84 -0.59 15.01
C ALA A 92 8.18 -0.01 14.50
N LYS A 93 9.29 -0.74 14.68
CA LYS A 93 10.61 -0.34 14.18
C LYS A 93 10.69 -0.44 12.66
N GLU A 94 10.17 -1.51 12.07
CA GLU A 94 10.17 -1.70 10.62
C GLU A 94 9.25 -0.68 9.96
N SER A 95 8.04 -0.47 10.49
CA SER A 95 7.14 0.58 10.01
C SER A 95 7.78 1.96 10.07
N SER A 96 8.42 2.31 11.18
CA SER A 96 9.13 3.59 11.33
C SER A 96 10.27 3.74 10.31
N SER A 97 11.00 2.65 10.03
CA SER A 97 12.11 2.65 9.07
C SER A 97 11.59 2.84 7.64
N LEU A 98 10.51 2.17 7.27
CA LEU A 98 9.87 2.33 5.98
C LEU A 98 9.29 3.74 5.81
N GLN A 99 8.60 4.26 6.83
CA GLN A 99 8.09 5.64 6.79
C GLN A 99 9.23 6.66 6.64
N ALA A 100 10.38 6.44 7.26
CA ALA A 100 11.56 7.28 7.07
C ALA A 100 12.06 7.20 5.63
N ALA A 101 12.20 6.00 5.06
CA ALA A 101 12.61 5.82 3.67
C ALA A 101 11.65 6.52 2.69
N LEU A 102 10.33 6.36 2.87
CA LEU A 102 9.33 7.04 2.06
C LEU A 102 9.49 8.57 2.11
N ARG A 103 9.73 9.13 3.31
CA ARG A 103 10.00 10.58 3.48
C ARG A 103 11.33 11.03 2.89
N GLU A 104 12.39 10.22 2.98
CA GLU A 104 13.69 10.49 2.34
C GLU A 104 13.57 10.56 0.81
N HIS A 105 12.62 9.81 0.25
CA HIS A 105 12.25 9.89 -1.17
C HIS A 105 11.24 11.01 -1.48
N GLY A 106 10.95 11.92 -0.55
CA GLY A 106 10.14 13.11 -0.78
C GLY A 106 8.62 12.93 -0.62
N LEU A 107 8.17 11.81 -0.05
CA LEU A 107 6.75 11.61 0.27
C LEU A 107 6.38 12.29 1.59
N THR A 108 5.25 13.00 1.59
CA THR A 108 4.65 13.53 2.81
C THR A 108 3.65 12.53 3.37
N LEU A 109 3.92 12.03 4.58
CA LEU A 109 3.07 11.03 5.27
C LEU A 109 2.58 11.59 6.61
N GLU A 110 1.27 11.63 6.78
CA GLU A 110 0.61 12.00 8.04
C GLU A 110 0.07 10.74 8.74
N MET A 111 0.62 10.46 9.93
CA MET A 111 0.24 9.28 10.69
C MET A 111 -1.10 9.47 11.39
N SER A 112 -2.00 8.52 11.20
CA SER A 112 -3.24 8.39 11.97
C SER A 112 -3.29 7.04 12.67
N TRP A 113 -3.89 7.02 13.85
CA TRP A 113 -4.17 5.79 14.58
C TRP A 113 -5.68 5.57 14.54
N ASP A 114 -6.12 4.42 14.03
CA ASP A 114 -7.49 3.97 14.29
C ASP A 114 -7.57 3.60 15.77
N TYR A 115 -8.40 4.34 16.52
CA TYR A 115 -8.72 4.10 17.94
C TYR A 115 -9.78 3.02 18.10
#